data_AF-A0A0G4F377-F1
#
_entry.id   AF-A0A0G4F377-F1
#
_cell.length_a   1.000
_cell.length_b   1.000
_cell.length_c   1.000
_cell.angle_alpha   90.00
_cell.angle_beta   90.00
_cell.angle_gamma   90.00
#
_symmetry.space_group_name_H-M   'P 1'
#
loop_
_entity.id
_entity.type
_entity.pdbx_description
1 polymer ?
#
loop_
_entity_poly.entity_id
_entity_poly.type
_entity_poly.pdbx_seq_one_letter_code
_entity_poly.pdbx_strand_id
1 'polypeptide(L)'
;MMEHVNPKKGHIDATPDEVAEGLFEGAMQNELERFIEETVFARGVRMPWGRKAIRCRWVLTLKKKGGKRVAKARLVVKGFQDDHKNLQTYSGTADWWSVLLVLSFASTKG
;
A
#
# COMPACT_ATOMS: atom_id res chain seq x y z
N MET A 1 -8.08 -21.97 13.59
CA MET A 1 -8.35 -21.09 12.43
C MET A 1 -7.00 -20.64 11.92
N MET A 2 -6.54 -21.10 10.75
CA MET A 2 -5.18 -20.79 10.29
C MET A 2 -5.15 -19.35 9.75
N GLU A 3 -4.39 -18.47 10.41
CA GLU A 3 -4.11 -17.11 9.92
C GLU A 3 -3.43 -17.22 8.56
N HIS A 4 -4.05 -16.64 7.53
CA HIS A 4 -3.47 -16.62 6.20
C HIS A 4 -2.38 -15.54 6.18
N VAL A 5 -1.15 -15.94 6.52
CA VAL A 5 0.01 -15.06 6.53
C VAL A 5 0.66 -15.09 5.15
N ASN A 6 0.75 -13.95 4.46
CA ASN A 6 1.53 -13.87 3.23
C ASN A 6 3.04 -13.83 3.58
N PRO A 7 3.81 -14.91 3.34
CA PRO A 7 5.16 -15.07 3.89
C PRO A 7 6.17 -14.09 3.29
N LYS A 8 5.92 -13.55 2.09
CA LYS A 8 6.86 -12.62 1.43
C LYS A 8 6.88 -11.20 2.00
N LYS A 9 5.90 -10.81 2.84
CA LYS A 9 5.72 -9.39 3.24
C LYS A 9 5.42 -9.15 4.72
N GLY A 10 5.26 -10.21 5.53
CA GLY A 10 4.93 -10.08 6.95
C GLY A 10 3.62 -9.34 7.21
N HIS A 11 2.69 -9.37 6.24
CA HIS A 11 1.35 -8.83 6.40
C HIS A 11 0.46 -9.91 6.98
N ILE A 12 -0.29 -9.54 8.00
CA ILE A 12 -1.32 -10.39 8.61
C ILE A 12 -2.65 -9.86 8.09
N ASP A 13 -3.48 -10.74 7.53
CA ASP A 13 -4.84 -10.39 7.11
C ASP A 13 -5.66 -10.04 8.35
N ALA A 14 -6.55 -9.04 8.23
CA ALA A 14 -7.40 -8.62 9.33
C ALA A 14 -8.36 -9.75 9.73
N THR A 15 -8.45 -10.03 11.04
CA THR A 15 -9.45 -10.97 11.59
C THR A 15 -10.82 -10.28 11.58
N PRO A 16 -11.94 -10.97 11.28
CA PRO A 16 -13.27 -10.34 11.26
C PRO A 16 -13.65 -9.62 12.56
N ASP A 17 -13.18 -10.11 13.71
CA ASP A 17 -13.40 -9.48 15.02
C ASP A 17 -12.68 -8.12 15.14
N GLU A 18 -11.45 -8.02 14.65
CA GLU A 18 -10.67 -6.77 14.63
C GLU A 18 -11.27 -5.72 13.68
N VAL A 19 -11.97 -6.17 12.63
CA VAL A 19 -12.71 -5.29 11.72
C VAL A 19 -13.97 -4.75 12.40
N ALA A 20 -14.68 -5.59 13.15
CA ALA A 20 -15.87 -5.18 13.91
C ALA A 20 -15.53 -4.20 15.06
N GLU A 21 -14.33 -4.30 15.63
CA GLU A 21 -13.82 -3.40 16.68
C GLU A 21 -13.45 -1.99 16.15
N GLY A 22 -13.52 -1.76 14.83
CA GLY A 22 -13.27 -0.44 14.24
C GLY A 22 -11.80 -0.04 14.15
N LEU A 23 -10.86 -0.96 14.41
CA LEU A 23 -9.40 -0.72 14.35
C LEU A 23 -8.91 -0.15 13.01
N PHE A 24 -9.67 -0.35 11.94
CA PHE A 24 -9.33 0.10 10.59
C PHE A 24 -10.01 1.40 10.16
N GLU A 25 -10.98 1.93 10.90
CA GLU A 25 -11.74 3.12 10.49
C GLU A 25 -10.84 4.35 10.29
N GLY A 26 -9.93 4.61 11.24
CA GLY A 26 -8.97 5.70 11.11
C GLY A 26 -8.02 5.52 9.92
N ALA A 27 -7.65 4.28 9.59
CA ALA A 27 -6.84 3.99 8.41
C ALA A 27 -7.62 4.15 7.11
N MET A 28 -8.91 3.81 7.10
CA MET A 28 -9.81 4.03 5.96
C MET A 28 -10.03 5.51 5.69
N GLN A 29 -10.26 6.31 6.74
CA GLN A 29 -10.45 7.76 6.63
C GLN A 29 -9.20 8.45 6.06
N ASN A 30 -8.02 8.13 6.59
CA ASN A 30 -6.75 8.66 6.08
C ASN A 30 -6.52 8.32 4.59
N GLU A 31 -6.89 7.11 4.15
CA GLU A 31 -6.75 6.74 2.74
C GLU A 31 -7.74 7.52 1.85
N LEU A 32 -8.99 7.71 2.31
CA LEU A 32 -9.99 8.52 1.60
C LEU A 32 -9.59 9.99 1.50
N GLU A 33 -9.00 10.55 2.56
CA GLU A 33 -8.50 11.92 2.59
C GLU A 33 -7.38 12.12 1.58
N ARG A 34 -6.41 11.19 1.53
CA ARG A 34 -5.36 11.22 0.50
C ARG A 34 -5.89 11.17 -0.93
N PHE A 35 -6.94 10.38 -1.20
CA PHE A 35 -7.52 10.37 -2.54
C PHE A 35 -8.18 11.69 -2.92
N ILE A 36 -8.66 12.46 -1.94
CA ILE A 36 -9.20 13.79 -2.17
C ILE A 36 -8.05 14.78 -2.42
N GLU A 37 -6.99 14.72 -1.62
CA GLU A 37 -5.77 15.54 -1.80
C GLU A 37 -5.12 15.31 -3.17
N GLU A 38 -4.98 14.05 -3.57
CA GLU A 38 -4.40 13.63 -4.86
C GLU A 38 -5.40 13.76 -6.03
N THR A 39 -6.58 14.34 -5.79
CA THR A 39 -7.64 14.57 -6.80
C THR A 39 -8.13 13.31 -7.54
N VAL A 40 -7.91 12.13 -6.95
CA VAL A 40 -8.38 10.84 -7.47
C VAL A 40 -9.91 10.76 -7.42
N PHE A 41 -10.52 11.32 -6.36
CA PHE A 41 -11.97 11.44 -6.23
C PHE A 41 -12.38 12.88 -5.94
N ALA A 42 -13.50 13.30 -6.53
CA ALA A 42 -14.19 14.54 -6.19
C ALA A 42 -15.42 14.23 -5.33
N ARG A 43 -15.53 14.89 -4.17
CA ARG A 43 -16.72 14.81 -3.31
C ARG A 43 -17.91 15.50 -3.99
N GLY A 44 -19.10 14.93 -3.83
CA GLY A 44 -20.36 15.57 -4.29
C GLY A 44 -20.67 15.43 -5.78
N VAL A 45 -19.88 14.69 -6.55
CA VAL A 45 -20.17 14.44 -7.97
C VAL A 45 -21.35 13.47 -8.08
N ARG A 46 -22.43 13.92 -8.72
CA ARG A 46 -23.53 13.03 -9.11
C ARG A 46 -23.08 12.13 -10.24
N MET A 47 -23.36 10.84 -10.11
CA MET A 47 -23.13 9.88 -11.19
C MET A 47 -23.88 10.34 -12.45
N PRO A 48 -23.20 10.43 -13.60
CA PRO A 48 -23.88 10.74 -14.85
C PRO A 48 -24.91 9.66 -15.15
N TRP A 49 -26.06 10.08 -15.67
CA TRP A 49 -27.15 9.19 -15.98
C TRP A 49 -26.72 8.09 -16.98
N GLY A 50 -27.13 6.85 -16.72
CA GLY A 50 -26.79 5.71 -17.56
C GLY A 50 -25.42 5.05 -17.30
N ARG A 51 -24.59 5.56 -16.36
CA ARG A 51 -23.34 4.88 -15.95
C ARG A 51 -23.52 4.10 -14.65
N LYS A 52 -22.84 2.95 -14.57
CA LYS A 52 -22.77 2.12 -13.36
C LYS A 52 -21.59 2.57 -12.49
N ALA A 53 -21.80 2.58 -11.18
CA ALA A 53 -20.73 2.77 -10.22
C ALA A 53 -19.69 1.66 -10.35
N ILE A 54 -18.41 2.04 -10.31
CA ILE A 54 -17.34 1.05 -10.25
C ILE A 54 -17.36 0.42 -8.86
N ARG A 55 -17.29 -0.91 -8.80
CA ARG A 55 -17.28 -1.63 -7.53
C ARG A 55 -15.93 -1.48 -6.86
N CYS A 56 -15.91 -1.05 -5.61
CA CYS A 56 -14.70 -0.98 -4.78
C CYS A 56 -14.73 -2.06 -3.69
N ARG A 57 -13.54 -2.47 -3.23
CA ARG A 57 -13.34 -3.39 -2.11
C ARG A 57 -12.23 -2.85 -1.22
N TRP A 58 -12.44 -2.93 0.10
CA TRP A 58 -11.39 -2.65 1.06
C TRP A 58 -10.48 -3.87 1.25
N VAL A 59 -9.17 -3.64 1.19
CA VAL A 59 -8.15 -4.60 1.58
C VAL A 59 -7.56 -4.12 2.91
N LEU A 60 -7.86 -4.86 3.97
CA LEU A 60 -7.45 -4.55 5.34
C LEU A 60 -6.33 -5.47 5.74
N THR A 61 -5.22 -4.89 6.16
CA THR A 61 -4.01 -5.62 6.55
C THR A 61 -3.41 -5.01 7.80
N LEU A 62 -2.87 -5.84 8.68
CA LEU A 62 -2.05 -5.41 9.80
C LEU A 62 -0.58 -5.47 9.37
N LYS A 63 0.11 -4.34 9.54
CA LYS A 63 1.57 -4.28 9.38
C LYS A 63 2.25 -4.26 10.74
N LYS A 64 3.27 -5.09 10.90
CA LYS A 64 4.18 -4.99 12.04
C LYS A 64 5.25 -3.94 11.75
N LYS A 65 5.30 -2.86 12.53
CA LYS A 65 6.37 -1.84 12.49
C LYS A 65 6.97 -1.71 13.88
N GLY A 66 8.27 -2.02 14.03
CA GLY A 66 8.99 -1.84 15.30
C GLY A 66 8.33 -2.53 16.50
N GLY A 67 7.73 -3.71 16.30
CA GLY A 67 7.00 -4.45 17.33
C GLY A 67 5.52 -4.05 17.51
N LYS A 68 5.08 -2.91 16.98
CA LYS A 68 3.69 -2.46 17.04
C LYS A 68 2.89 -2.94 15.81
N ARG A 69 1.62 -3.32 16.02
CA ARG A 69 0.66 -3.61 14.94
C ARG A 69 0.02 -2.29 14.50
N VAL A 70 0.15 -1.96 13.22
CA VAL A 70 -0.44 -0.76 12.61
C VAL A 70 -1.47 -1.19 11.58
N ALA A 71 -2.70 -0.72 11.76
CA ALA A 71 -3.79 -0.93 10.82
C ALA A 71 -3.50 -0.23 9.49
N LYS A 72 -3.68 -0.97 8.40
CA LYS A 72 -3.52 -0.46 7.04
C LYS A 72 -4.74 -0.84 6.22
N ALA A 73 -5.43 0.17 5.71
CA ALA A 73 -6.52 0.01 4.77
C ALA A 73 -6.06 0.45 3.37
N ARG A 74 -6.55 -0.23 2.34
CA ARG A 74 -6.42 0.18 0.94
C ARG A 74 -7.75 0.00 0.23
N LEU A 75 -8.18 1.02 -0.50
CA LEU A 75 -9.34 0.91 -1.37
C LEU A 75 -8.88 0.38 -2.73
N VAL A 76 -9.44 -0.75 -3.15
CA VAL A 76 -9.14 -1.37 -4.45
C VAL A 76 -10.38 -1.31 -5.32
N VAL A 77 -10.22 -0.84 -6.54
CA VAL A 77 -11.31 -0.72 -7.51
C VAL A 77 -11.30 -1.94 -8.43
N LYS A 78 -12.45 -2.61 -8.58
CA LYS A 78 -12.56 -3.83 -9.38
C LYS A 78 -12.29 -3.52 -10.86
N GLY A 79 -11.26 -4.14 -11.42
CA GLY A 79 -10.84 -3.95 -12.81
C GLY A 79 -9.92 -2.74 -13.04
N PHE A 80 -9.54 -2.03 -11.97
CA PHE A 80 -8.51 -1.00 -12.03
C PHE A 80 -7.18 -1.61 -11.61
N GLN A 81 -6.30 -1.84 -12.57
CA GLN A 81 -4.90 -2.13 -12.32
C GLN A 81 -4.14 -0.83 -12.56
N ASP A 82 -3.48 -0.35 -11.52
CA ASP A 82 -2.67 0.86 -11.61
C ASP A 82 -1.44 0.54 -12.49
N ASP A 83 -1.44 1.03 -13.73
CA ASP A 83 -0.38 0.80 -14.71
C ASP A 83 0.77 1.81 -14.58
N HIS A 84 0.86 2.54 -13.46
CA HIS A 84 1.95 3.47 -13.18
C HIS A 84 3.26 2.71 -12.96
N LYS A 85 3.95 2.37 -14.05
CA LYS A 85 5.28 1.74 -14.04
C LYS A 85 6.38 2.68 -13.53
N ASN A 86 6.10 3.99 -13.47
CA ASN A 86 7.04 5.05 -13.10
C ASN A 86 6.64 5.76 -11.79
N LEU A 87 6.26 5.01 -10.75
CA LEU A 87 6.38 5.56 -9.39
C LEU A 87 7.86 5.68 -9.08
N GLN A 88 8.38 6.90 -8.85
CA GLN A 88 9.70 7.13 -8.29
C GLN A 88 9.77 6.53 -6.88
N THR A 89 9.94 5.21 -6.86
CA THR A 89 10.24 4.47 -5.65
C THR A 89 11.73 4.66 -5.49
N TYR A 90 12.13 5.72 -4.77
CA TYR A 90 13.52 5.89 -4.35
C TYR A 90 13.87 4.72 -3.42
N SER A 91 14.21 3.58 -4.02
CA SER A 91 14.85 2.47 -3.37
C SER A 91 16.31 2.90 -3.24
N GLY A 92 16.75 3.19 -2.01
CA GLY A 92 18.15 3.56 -1.71
C GLY A 92 19.16 2.43 -1.95
N THR A 93 18.85 1.50 -2.86
CA THR A 93 19.80 0.55 -3.42
C THR A 93 20.70 1.31 -4.38
N ALA A 94 21.95 1.53 -3.97
CA ALA A 94 22.97 2.09 -4.85
C ALA A 94 23.03 1.28 -6.16
N ASP A 95 23.20 1.96 -7.28
CA ASP A 95 23.43 1.32 -8.56
C ASP A 95 24.58 0.31 -8.47
N TRP A 96 24.42 -0.84 -9.12
CA TRP A 96 25.41 -1.93 -9.10
C TRP A 96 26.80 -1.45 -9.53
N TRP A 97 26.86 -0.50 -10.47
CA TRP A 97 28.11 0.15 -10.90
C TRP A 97 28.80 0.93 -9.79
N SER A 98 28.04 1.64 -8.97
CA SER A 98 28.56 2.38 -7.81
C SER A 98 29.15 1.42 -6.78
N VAL A 99 28.50 0.28 -6.55
CA VAL A 99 29.00 -0.78 -5.67
C VAL A 99 30.30 -1.39 -6.23
N LEU A 100 30.34 -1.66 -7.55
CA LEU A 100 31.50 -2.24 -8.22
C LEU A 100 32.72 -1.30 -8.17
N LEU A 101 32.50 0.00 -8.36
CA LEU A 101 33.54 1.04 -8.25
C LEU A 101 34.17 1.06 -6.86
N VAL A 102 33.33 1.06 -5.81
CA VAL A 102 33.80 1.06 -4.41
C VAL A 102 34.59 -0.22 -4.11
N LEU A 103 34.12 -1.39 -4.57
CA LEU A 103 34.83 -2.65 -4.39
C LEU A 103 36.17 -2.68 -5.14
N SER A 104 36.24 -2.12 -6.35
CA SER A 104 37.48 -2.02 -7.12
C SER A 104 38.51 -1.14 -6.40
N PHE A 105 38.09 -0.02 -5.83
CA PHE A 105 38.97 0.85 -5.04
C PHE A 105 39.41 0.22 -3.72
N ALA A 106 38.52 -0.53 -3.06
CA ALA A 106 38.86 -1.29 -1.86
C ALA A 106 39.88 -2.39 -2.16
N SER A 107 39.74 -3.08 -3.30
CA SER A 107 40.65 -4.14 -3.76
C SER A 107 42.04 -3.65 -4.15
N THR A 108 42.23 -2.35 -4.40
CA THR A 108 43.55 -1.77 -4.73
C THR A 108 44.34 -1.31 -3.50
N LYS A 109 43.71 -1.31 -2.31
CA LYS A 109 44.33 -0.89 -1.04
C LYS A 109 44.59 -2.03 -0.05
N GLY A 110 44.38 -3.29 -0.46
CA GLY A 110 44.81 -4.49 0.27
C GLY A 110 46.01 -5.13 -0.40
#